data_AF-A0A4Q9Q3C2-F1
#
_entry.id   AF-A0A4Q9Q3C2-F1
#
_cell.length_a   1.000
_cell.length_b   1.000
_cell.length_c   1.000
_cell.angle_alpha   90.00
_cell.angle_beta   90.00
_cell.angle_gamma   90.00
#
_symmetry.space_group_name_H-M   'P 1'
#
loop_
_entity.id
_entity.type
_entity.pdbx_description
1 polymer ?
#
loop_
_entity_poly.entity_id
_entity_poly.type
_entity_poly.pdbx_seq_one_letter_code
_entity_poly.pdbx_strand_id
1 'polypeptide(L)'
;MLVNELQSTVILLQELNQFSFASVLEHSWVRKHFAITPPDTKSWPWPPLYGIATLVLRQLQVDNAQMLQFLKTVMGRTAVFVAVSPQPDD
;
A
#
# COMPACT_ATOMS: atom_id res chain seq x y z
N MET A 1 10.91 22.71 22.01
CA MET A 1 11.52 21.67 21.16
C MET A 1 10.47 20.58 21.05
N LEU A 2 9.74 20.50 19.94
CA LEU A 2 8.82 19.38 19.72
C LEU A 2 9.70 18.17 19.41
N VAL A 3 9.60 17.14 20.23
CA VAL A 3 10.18 15.83 19.91
C VAL A 3 9.55 15.45 18.57
N ASN A 4 10.38 15.25 17.55
CA ASN A 4 9.92 14.78 16.26
C ASN A 4 9.57 13.31 16.44
N GLU A 5 8.39 13.03 17.00
CA GLU A 5 7.94 11.67 17.27
C GLU A 5 7.93 10.89 15.95
N LEU A 6 8.48 9.68 15.99
CA LEU A 6 8.50 8.77 14.85
C LEU A 6 7.04 8.52 14.43
N GLN A 7 6.60 9.08 13.31
CA GLN A 7 5.24 8.90 12.83
C GLN A 7 5.15 7.56 12.12
N SER A 8 4.49 6.59 12.76
CA SER A 8 4.21 5.30 12.15
C SER A 8 2.83 5.31 11.51
N THR A 9 2.73 5.88 10.31
CA THR A 9 1.45 5.99 9.59
C THR A 9 1.35 4.94 8.49
N VAL A 10 0.24 4.19 8.51
CA VAL A 10 -0.14 3.24 7.45
C VAL A 10 -1.57 3.54 7.01
N ILE A 11 -1.80 3.68 5.71
CA ILE A 11 -3.12 3.95 5.13
C ILE A 11 -3.50 2.77 4.23
N LEU A 12 -4.65 2.15 4.50
CA LEU A 12 -5.17 1.03 3.74
C LEU A 12 -6.27 1.55 2.80
N LEU A 13 -6.10 1.37 1.50
CA LEU A 13 -7.03 1.78 0.46
C LEU A 13 -7.76 0.57 -0.13
N GLN A 14 -9.06 0.71 -0.35
CA GLN A 14 -9.91 -0.31 -0.97
C GLN A 14 -10.64 0.27 -2.18
N GLU A 15 -11.12 -0.62 -3.05
CA GLU A 15 -11.92 -0.28 -4.23
C GLU A 15 -11.23 0.68 -5.21
N LEU A 16 -9.89 0.61 -5.25
CA LEU A 16 -9.10 1.34 -6.23
C LEU A 16 -9.29 0.71 -7.59
N ASN A 17 -9.70 1.49 -8.59
CA ASN A 17 -9.52 1.12 -10.00
C ASN A 17 -8.15 1.62 -10.53
N GLN A 18 -7.79 1.22 -11.75
CA GLN A 18 -6.49 1.58 -12.37
C GLN A 18 -6.24 3.10 -12.41
N PHE A 19 -7.26 3.91 -12.69
CA PHE A 19 -7.14 5.37 -12.77
C PHE A 19 -6.94 6.01 -11.40
N SER A 20 -7.70 5.57 -10.40
CA SER A 20 -7.56 6.04 -9.01
C SER A 20 -6.20 5.62 -8.43
N PHE A 21 -5.72 4.40 -8.73
CA PHE A 21 -4.39 3.95 -8.32
C PHE A 21 -3.29 4.79 -8.98
N ALA A 22 -3.39 5.05 -10.28
CA ALA A 22 -2.45 5.93 -10.98
C ALA A 22 -2.44 7.34 -10.37
N SER A 23 -3.62 7.89 -10.05
CA SER A 23 -3.73 9.20 -9.40
C SER A 23 -3.05 9.23 -8.03
N VAL A 24 -3.21 8.18 -7.22
CA VAL A 24 -2.51 8.03 -5.93
C VAL A 24 -1.00 7.92 -6.13
N LEU A 25 -0.55 7.13 -7.12
CA LEU A 25 0.85 6.92 -7.44
C LEU A 25 1.53 8.21 -7.93
N GLU A 26 0.83 9.03 -8.71
CA GLU A 26 1.36 10.26 -9.30
C GLU A 26 1.34 11.46 -8.35
N HIS A 27 0.46 11.43 -7.34
CA HIS A 27 0.29 12.54 -6.40
C HIS A 27 1.59 12.85 -5.64
N SER A 28 2.09 14.08 -5.80
CA SER A 28 3.42 14.50 -5.31
C SER A 28 3.61 14.28 -3.80
N TRP A 29 2.59 14.59 -3.01
CA TRP A 29 2.60 14.37 -1.56
C TRP A 29 2.70 12.88 -1.21
N VAL A 30 1.97 12.01 -1.92
CA VAL A 30 2.00 10.56 -1.66
C VAL A 30 3.39 10.02 -1.99
N ARG A 31 3.92 10.34 -3.18
CA ARG A 31 5.26 9.89 -3.60
C ARG A 31 6.35 10.30 -2.61
N LYS A 32 6.27 11.54 -2.12
CA LYS A 32 7.22 12.12 -1.17
C LYS A 32 7.18 11.42 0.17
N HIS A 33 5.99 11.09 0.69
CA HIS A 33 5.83 10.66 2.07
C HIS A 33 5.64 9.14 2.25
N PHE A 34 5.13 8.43 1.24
CA PHE A 34 4.73 7.03 1.37
C PHE A 34 5.42 6.12 0.36
N ALA A 35 5.74 4.90 0.79
CA ALA A 35 5.90 3.73 -0.07
C ALA A 35 4.52 3.11 -0.31
N ILE A 36 4.24 2.63 -1.53
CA ILE A 36 2.96 2.02 -1.90
C ILE A 36 3.18 0.53 -2.17
N THR A 37 2.26 -0.31 -1.69
CA THR A 37 2.26 -1.76 -1.92
C THR A 37 0.84 -2.25 -2.23
N PRO A 38 0.61 -3.02 -3.32
CA PRO A 38 1.58 -3.41 -4.34
C PRO A 38 2.05 -2.21 -5.19
N PRO A 39 3.21 -2.30 -5.88
CA PRO A 39 3.76 -1.19 -6.68
C PRO A 39 3.00 -0.97 -8.00
N ASP A 40 2.23 -1.95 -8.44
CA ASP A 40 1.37 -1.89 -9.60
C ASP A 40 0.09 -2.73 -9.40
N THR A 41 -0.82 -2.64 -10.37
CA THR A 41 -2.11 -3.33 -10.33
C THR A 41 -2.06 -4.76 -10.85
N LYS A 42 -0.89 -5.29 -11.27
CA LYS A 42 -0.79 -6.63 -11.90
C LYS A 42 -1.09 -7.77 -10.94
N SER A 43 -0.92 -7.52 -9.64
CA SER A 43 -1.20 -8.48 -8.57
C SER A 43 -2.67 -8.57 -8.20
N TRP A 44 -3.49 -7.60 -8.63
CA TRP A 44 -4.93 -7.70 -8.44
C TRP A 44 -5.43 -8.92 -9.22
N PRO A 45 -6.50 -9.60 -8.75
CA PRO A 45 -7.01 -10.77 -9.45
C PRO A 45 -7.32 -10.43 -10.91
N TRP A 46 -7.64 -11.42 -11.74
CA TRP A 46 -8.34 -11.15 -13.00
C TRP A 46 -9.51 -12.13 -13.13
N PRO A 47 -10.71 -11.68 -13.52
CA PRO A 47 -11.14 -10.30 -13.70
C PRO A 47 -11.68 -9.69 -12.38
N PRO A 48 -11.08 -8.59 -11.90
CA PRO A 48 -11.82 -7.50 -11.31
C PRO A 48 -11.31 -6.12 -11.76
N LEU A 49 -12.24 -5.17 -11.76
CA LEU A 49 -12.05 -3.77 -12.13
C LEU A 49 -11.39 -2.93 -11.02
N TYR A 50 -11.08 -3.56 -9.88
CA TYR A 50 -10.61 -2.88 -8.68
C TYR A 50 -9.71 -3.77 -7.80
N GLY A 51 -9.01 -3.15 -6.86
CA GLY A 51 -8.23 -3.85 -5.85
C GLY A 51 -7.90 -2.97 -4.64
N ILE A 52 -6.79 -3.31 -3.99
CA ILE A 52 -6.36 -2.70 -2.73
C ILE A 52 -4.91 -2.26 -2.82
N ALA A 53 -4.55 -1.26 -2.02
CA ALA A 53 -3.17 -0.82 -1.81
C ALA A 53 -2.98 -0.37 -0.37
N THR A 54 -1.75 -0.47 0.12
CA THR A 54 -1.30 0.03 1.41
C THR A 54 -0.22 1.07 1.20
N LEU A 55 -0.38 2.22 1.83
CA LEU A 55 0.61 3.30 1.87
C LEU A 55 1.30 3.24 3.22
N VAL A 56 2.62 3.13 3.23
CA VAL A 56 3.45 3.08 4.43
C VAL A 56 4.32 4.34 4.47
N LEU A 57 4.27 5.11 5.56
CA LEU A 57 5.12 6.30 5.70
C LEU A 57 6.60 5.90 5.60
N ARG A 58 7.40 6.62 4.83
CA ARG A 58 8.80 6.28 4.53
C ARG A 58 9.76 6.28 5.73
N GLN A 59 9.31 6.72 6.91
CA GLN A 59 10.05 6.52 8.17
C GLN A 59 10.06 5.05 8.61
N LEU A 60 9.18 4.23 8.03
CA LEU A 60 9.19 2.78 8.12
C LEU A 60 9.78 2.19 6.84
N GLN A 61 10.58 1.15 7.00
CA GLN A 61 11.03 0.31 5.91
C GLN A 61 9.96 -0.74 5.58
N VAL A 62 9.70 -0.97 4.30
CA VAL A 62 8.87 -2.10 3.84
C VAL A 62 9.78 -3.29 3.55
N ASP A 63 9.72 -4.32 4.39
CA ASP A 63 10.62 -5.48 4.29
C ASP A 63 10.09 -6.55 3.34
N ASN A 64 8.77 -6.72 3.30
CA ASN A 64 8.12 -7.71 2.46
C ASN A 64 6.66 -7.32 2.18
N ALA A 65 6.14 -7.80 1.06
CA ALA A 65 4.78 -7.58 0.62
C ALA A 65 4.23 -8.82 -0.08
N GLN A 66 3.10 -9.34 0.39
CA GLN A 66 2.46 -10.51 -0.21
C GLN A 66 0.96 -10.29 -0.35
N MET A 67 0.39 -10.75 -1.47
CA MET A 67 -1.04 -10.73 -1.71
C MET A 67 -1.61 -12.15 -1.68
N LEU A 68 -2.64 -12.35 -0.88
CA LEU A 68 -3.44 -13.56 -0.86
C LEU A 68 -4.76 -13.30 -1.59
N GLN A 69 -5.05 -14.11 -2.61
CA GLN A 69 -6.35 -14.08 -3.27
C GLN A 69 -7.32 -15.04 -2.58
N PHE A 70 -8.50 -14.53 -2.21
CA PHE A 70 -9.58 -15.39 -1.73
C PHE A 70 -10.30 -16.01 -2.93
N LEU A 71 -10.30 -17.34 -3.04
CA LEU A 71 -10.93 -18.04 -4.17
C LEU A 71 -12.44 -18.27 -3.98
N LYS A 72 -12.96 -18.15 -2.76
CA LYS A 72 -14.38 -18.37 -2.42
C LYS A 72 -15.19 -17.08 -2.31
N THR A 73 -14.86 -16.07 -3.12
CA THR A 73 -15.60 -14.81 -3.18
C THR A 73 -15.99 -14.49 -4.60
N VAL A 74 -17.21 -13.98 -4.78
CA VAL A 74 -17.72 -13.48 -6.08
C VAL A 74 -17.30 -12.04 -6.36
N MET A 75 -16.67 -11.37 -5.39
CA MET A 75 -16.29 -9.97 -5.49
C MET A 75 -14.79 -9.78 -5.80
N GLY A 76 -14.01 -10.85 -5.96
CA GLY A 76 -12.57 -10.72 -6.24
C GLY A 76 -11.76 -10.11 -5.07
N ARG A 77 -12.15 -10.42 -3.82
CA ARG A 77 -11.46 -9.89 -2.62
C ARG A 77 -10.07 -10.52 -2.46
N THR A 78 -9.13 -9.72 -1.97
CA THR A 78 -7.78 -10.13 -1.62
C THR A 78 -7.41 -9.59 -0.24
N ALA A 79 -6.34 -10.13 0.33
CA ALA A 79 -5.64 -9.55 1.48
C ALA A 79 -4.22 -9.20 1.06
N VAL A 80 -3.72 -8.05 1.50
CA VAL A 80 -2.32 -7.65 1.34
C VAL A 80 -1.66 -7.63 2.71
N PHE A 81 -0.54 -8.34 2.83
CA PHE A 81 0.30 -8.38 4.02
C PHE A 81 1.54 -7.56 3.72
N VAL A 82 1.80 -6.53 4.52
CA VAL A 82 2.96 -5.66 4.39
C VAL A 82 3.75 -5.73 5.69
N ALA A 83 4.92 -6.34 5.63
CA ALA A 83 5.84 -6.38 6.76
C ALA A 83 6.64 -5.06 6.78
N VAL A 84 6.67 -4.42 7.93
CA VAL A 84 7.35 -3.14 8.13
C VAL A 84 8.22 -3.15 9.38
N SER A 85 9.34 -2.44 9.31
CA SER A 85 10.24 -2.21 10.43
C SER A 85 10.59 -0.72 10.55
N PRO A 86 10.97 -0.23 11.74
CA PRO A 86 11.59 1.08 11.85
C PRO A 86 12.83 1.15 10.95
N GLN A 87 13.09 2.29 10.31
CA GLN A 87 14.40 2.48 9.67
C GLN A 87 15.51 2.40 10.73
N PRO A 88 16.66 1.77 10.41
CA PRO A 88 17.83 1.83 11.29
C PRO A 88 18.20 3.30 11.52
N ASP A 89 18.53 3.65 12.77
CA ASP A 89 19.23 4.91 13.04
C ASP A 89 20.63 4.80 12.42
N ASP A 90 20.99 5.74 11.53
CA ASP A 90 22.34 5.87 10.97
C ASP A 90 23.39 6.21 12.05
#